data_AF-A0A7G9RQ52-F1
#
_entry.id   AF-A0A7G9RQ52-F1
#
_cell.length_a   1.000
_cell.length_b   1.000
_cell.length_c   1.000
_cell.angle_alpha   90.00
_cell.angle_beta   90.00
_cell.angle_gamma   90.00
#
_symmetry.space_group_name_H-M   'P 1'
#
loop_
_entity.id
_entity.type
_entity.pdbx_description
1 polymer ?
#
loop_
_entity_poly.entity_id
_entity_poly.type
_entity_poly.pdbx_seq_one_letter_code
_entity_poly.pdbx_strand_id
1 'polypeptide(L)'
;MKYLIPRSLPHLLACLGATVALCGCASTMEDSTLGYYWQSFRGHMSLMNSAKPIDDWIGDPALKPALRERLELARRARRFAVDELALPDNASYHRYAQLERSAAVWNVVAAPPYSLRLHTWCFPVTGCIGYRGYFAEADARAEAQRMQQAGLEVSVYPVPAYSTLGYSNWMGGDPILSTFIGWPEGDFVRLLFHELAHQVAYASGDTGFNESYATAVERLGVQQWLREQSTPAAQEEFNASEQRRAEFRALTRSTREALENVYRSAAPAQASNDHPALAAGKQQAMQAFRDHYAQLRERWIREGHAQPGQLAALDRWVRDANNAAFGAQGAYDDLVPAFLTLFEHEGRDWQRFHAAVKRMARADGEERKAALEELMPASSSGARSLGFSRAP
;
A
#
# COMPACT_ATOMS: atom_id res chain seq x y z
N MET A 1 -51.76 3.05 28.83
CA MET A 1 -51.99 2.69 27.42
C MET A 1 -51.00 1.61 27.02
N LYS A 2 -51.47 0.36 26.87
CA LYS A 2 -50.67 -0.74 26.30
C LYS A 2 -50.77 -0.63 24.79
N TYR A 3 -49.69 -0.22 24.12
CA TYR A 3 -49.65 -0.19 22.65
C TYR A 3 -49.59 -1.64 22.13
N LEU A 4 -50.67 -2.06 21.49
CA LEU A 4 -50.77 -3.29 20.71
C LEU A 4 -49.90 -3.14 19.46
N ILE A 5 -48.79 -3.88 19.37
CA ILE A 5 -48.05 -4.04 18.12
C ILE A 5 -48.90 -4.94 17.21
N PRO A 6 -49.28 -4.50 16.00
CA PRO A 6 -50.07 -5.31 15.09
C PRO A 6 -49.30 -6.56 14.66
N ARG A 7 -49.96 -7.73 14.74
CA ARG A 7 -49.42 -9.07 14.41
C ARG A 7 -48.89 -9.23 12.97
N SER A 8 -49.07 -8.23 12.11
CA SER A 8 -48.58 -8.19 10.73
C SER A 8 -47.18 -7.59 10.56
N LEU A 9 -46.65 -6.88 11.56
CA LEU A 9 -45.32 -6.26 11.52
C LEU A 9 -44.14 -7.27 11.40
N PRO A 10 -44.12 -8.43 12.10
CA PRO A 10 -43.05 -9.40 11.93
C PRO A 10 -43.09 -10.12 10.57
N HIS A 11 -44.27 -10.26 9.97
CA HIS A 11 -44.41 -10.83 8.63
C HIS A 11 -43.97 -9.85 7.52
N LEU A 12 -44.22 -8.55 7.69
CA LEU A 12 -43.71 -7.51 6.79
C LEU A 12 -42.19 -7.36 6.88
N LEU A 13 -41.59 -7.45 8.08
CA LEU A 13 -40.12 -7.44 8.25
C LEU A 13 -39.45 -8.71 7.71
N ALA A 14 -40.09 -9.88 7.88
CA ALA A 14 -39.61 -11.13 7.31
C ALA A 14 -39.70 -11.15 5.77
N CYS A 15 -40.77 -10.60 5.19
CA CYS A 15 -40.90 -10.44 3.74
C CYS A 15 -39.90 -9.40 3.20
N LEU A 16 -39.67 -8.28 3.89
CA LEU A 16 -38.66 -7.28 3.51
C LEU A 16 -37.25 -7.87 3.55
N GLY A 17 -36.92 -8.63 4.60
CA GLY A 17 -35.65 -9.35 4.74
C GLY A 17 -35.46 -10.45 3.68
N ALA A 18 -36.54 -11.16 3.31
CA ALA A 18 -36.51 -12.14 2.23
C ALA A 18 -36.33 -11.49 0.85
N THR A 19 -36.92 -10.32 0.58
CA THR A 19 -36.66 -9.57 -0.66
C THR A 19 -35.25 -8.97 -0.72
N VAL A 20 -34.67 -8.53 0.40
CA VAL A 20 -33.25 -8.09 0.43
C VAL A 20 -32.30 -9.28 0.23
N ALA A 21 -32.61 -10.44 0.81
CA ALA A 21 -31.85 -11.67 0.59
C ALA A 21 -32.00 -12.23 -0.84
N LEU A 22 -33.19 -12.13 -1.44
CA LEU A 22 -33.44 -12.57 -2.83
C LEU A 22 -32.88 -11.59 -3.87
N CYS A 23 -32.90 -10.27 -3.60
CA CYS A 23 -32.19 -9.29 -4.43
C CYS A 23 -30.66 -9.41 -4.30
N GLY A 24 -30.12 -9.77 -3.13
CA GLY A 24 -28.69 -10.06 -2.96
C GLY A 24 -28.22 -11.35 -3.65
N CYS A 25 -29.14 -12.29 -3.88
CA CYS A 25 -28.87 -13.51 -4.67
C CYS A 25 -29.14 -13.34 -6.18
N ALA A 26 -30.03 -12.42 -6.57
CA ALA A 26 -30.33 -12.12 -7.97
C ALA A 26 -29.48 -10.98 -8.56
N SER A 27 -28.72 -10.24 -7.74
CA SER A 27 -27.70 -9.30 -8.20
C SER A 27 -26.40 -10.03 -8.52
N THR A 28 -26.42 -10.86 -9.55
CA THR A 28 -25.22 -11.19 -10.35
C THR A 28 -24.90 -10.06 -11.35
N MET A 29 -25.43 -8.86 -11.13
CA MET A 29 -25.01 -7.67 -11.86
C MET A 29 -23.68 -7.19 -11.25
N GLU A 30 -22.60 -7.75 -11.77
CA GLU A 30 -21.20 -7.35 -11.56
C GLU A 30 -20.99 -5.83 -11.77
N ASP A 31 -21.95 -5.14 -12.40
CA ASP A 31 -21.90 -3.75 -12.84
C ASP A 31 -22.48 -2.69 -11.86
N SER A 32 -22.86 -3.07 -10.64
CA SER A 32 -23.43 -2.12 -9.68
C SER A 32 -22.56 -1.92 -8.44
N THR A 33 -22.66 -0.74 -7.82
CA THR A 33 -22.09 -0.46 -6.49
C THR A 33 -22.44 -1.56 -5.46
N LEU A 34 -23.63 -2.14 -5.58
CA LEU A 34 -24.07 -3.28 -4.77
C LEU A 34 -23.24 -4.54 -5.03
N GLY A 35 -22.96 -4.86 -6.31
CA GLY A 35 -22.10 -5.98 -6.69
C GLY A 35 -20.68 -5.84 -6.10
N TYR A 36 -20.12 -4.63 -6.13
CA TYR A 36 -18.82 -4.36 -5.50
C TYR A 36 -18.82 -4.63 -3.99
N TYR A 37 -19.82 -4.10 -3.25
CA TYR A 37 -19.89 -4.35 -1.81
C TYR A 37 -20.14 -5.81 -1.48
N TRP A 38 -20.92 -6.50 -2.29
CA TRP A 38 -21.20 -7.92 -2.12
C TRP A 38 -19.97 -8.80 -2.31
N GLN A 39 -19.17 -8.56 -3.37
CA GLN A 39 -17.91 -9.31 -3.54
C GLN A 39 -16.93 -8.99 -2.40
N SER A 40 -16.85 -7.74 -1.96
CA SER A 40 -16.01 -7.32 -0.83
C SER A 40 -16.40 -8.04 0.46
N PHE A 41 -17.71 -8.13 0.77
CA PHE A 41 -18.20 -8.86 1.92
C PHE A 41 -17.89 -10.36 1.83
N ARG A 42 -18.19 -11.01 0.69
CA ARG A 42 -17.92 -12.44 0.50
C ARG A 42 -16.44 -12.76 0.60
N GLY A 43 -15.58 -11.96 -0.03
CA GLY A 43 -14.14 -12.14 0.02
C GLY A 43 -13.57 -11.96 1.41
N HIS A 44 -14.05 -10.94 2.16
CA HIS A 44 -13.67 -10.73 3.55
C HIS A 44 -14.08 -11.91 4.43
N MET A 45 -15.34 -12.35 4.35
CA MET A 45 -15.83 -13.49 5.13
C MET A 45 -15.09 -14.78 4.79
N SER A 46 -14.82 -15.03 3.50
CA SER A 46 -14.02 -16.20 3.09
C SER A 46 -12.61 -16.16 3.66
N LEU A 47 -11.95 -15.00 3.65
CA LEU A 47 -10.61 -14.83 4.21
C LEU A 47 -10.61 -15.08 5.73
N MET A 48 -11.58 -14.52 6.44
CA MET A 48 -11.70 -14.65 7.89
C MET A 48 -12.05 -16.08 8.31
N ASN A 49 -12.89 -16.78 7.55
CA ASN A 49 -13.20 -18.19 7.78
C ASN A 49 -12.00 -19.13 7.57
N SER A 50 -11.04 -18.74 6.72
CA SER A 50 -9.80 -19.50 6.52
C SER A 50 -8.75 -19.25 7.61
N ALA A 51 -8.94 -18.23 8.45
CA ALA A 51 -7.98 -17.85 9.48
C ALA A 51 -8.12 -18.71 10.75
N LYS A 52 -7.01 -19.28 11.23
CA LYS A 52 -6.94 -19.97 12.54
C LYS A 52 -5.84 -19.35 13.41
N PRO A 53 -5.94 -19.41 14.75
CA PRO A 53 -4.87 -18.98 15.65
C PRO A 53 -3.51 -19.60 15.27
N ILE A 54 -2.45 -18.81 15.37
CA ILE A 54 -1.09 -19.28 15.05
C ILE A 54 -0.68 -20.44 15.96
N ASP A 55 -1.05 -20.40 17.24
CA ASP A 55 -0.71 -21.47 18.18
C ASP A 55 -1.39 -22.80 17.83
N ASP A 56 -2.60 -22.78 17.24
CA ASP A 56 -3.28 -23.99 16.76
C ASP A 56 -2.51 -24.60 15.58
N TRP A 57 -2.00 -23.77 14.66
CA TRP A 57 -1.15 -24.24 13.57
C TRP A 57 0.15 -24.83 14.08
N ILE A 58 0.84 -24.15 15.00
CA ILE A 58 2.08 -24.65 15.60
C ILE A 58 1.80 -25.94 16.40
N GLY A 59 0.64 -26.08 17.04
CA GLY A 59 0.26 -27.31 17.75
C GLY A 59 0.06 -28.53 16.84
N ASP A 60 -0.16 -28.35 15.54
CA ASP A 60 -0.45 -29.44 14.61
C ASP A 60 0.81 -30.27 14.27
N PRO A 61 0.86 -31.58 14.60
CA PRO A 61 2.00 -32.44 14.29
C PRO A 61 2.20 -32.66 12.79
N ALA A 62 1.19 -32.43 11.95
CA ALA A 62 1.28 -32.54 10.50
C ALA A 62 1.81 -31.24 9.82
N LEU A 63 2.02 -30.16 10.58
CA LEU A 63 2.51 -28.90 10.02
C LEU A 63 3.91 -29.05 9.43
N LYS A 64 4.06 -28.63 8.17
CA LYS A 64 5.35 -28.61 7.47
C LYS A 64 6.39 -27.77 8.26
N PRO A 65 7.62 -28.27 8.47
CA PRO A 65 8.65 -27.56 9.25
C PRO A 65 8.91 -26.12 8.77
N ALA A 66 9.01 -25.90 7.46
CA ALA A 66 9.23 -24.57 6.90
C ALA A 66 8.12 -23.57 7.25
N LEU A 67 6.84 -24.01 7.27
CA LEU A 67 5.74 -23.12 7.65
C LEU A 67 5.74 -22.84 9.16
N ARG A 68 6.09 -23.84 9.98
CA ARG A 68 6.26 -23.69 11.43
C ARG A 68 7.28 -22.60 11.76
N GLU A 69 8.45 -22.63 11.14
CA GLU A 69 9.49 -21.60 11.31
C GLU A 69 8.97 -20.20 10.96
N ARG A 70 8.21 -20.07 9.87
CA ARG A 70 7.63 -18.78 9.44
C ARG A 70 6.55 -18.28 10.41
N LEU A 71 5.71 -19.16 10.93
CA LEU A 71 4.70 -18.81 11.93
C LEU A 71 5.33 -18.41 13.27
N GLU A 72 6.43 -19.05 13.66
CA GLU A 72 7.19 -18.64 14.84
C GLU A 72 7.89 -17.29 14.65
N LEU A 73 8.45 -17.03 13.45
CA LEU A 73 8.97 -15.72 13.08
C LEU A 73 7.87 -14.65 13.18
N ALA A 74 6.70 -14.90 12.60
CA ALA A 74 5.54 -14.03 12.69
C ALA A 74 5.17 -13.69 14.13
N ARG A 75 5.12 -14.69 15.02
CA ARG A 75 4.84 -14.51 16.45
C ARG A 75 5.89 -13.63 17.14
N ARG A 76 7.18 -13.81 16.83
CA ARG A 76 8.27 -12.99 17.40
C ARG A 76 8.22 -11.56 16.87
N ALA A 77 8.03 -11.38 15.56
CA ALA A 77 7.94 -10.07 14.92
C ALA A 77 6.74 -9.27 15.46
N ARG A 78 5.58 -9.92 15.63
CA ARG A 78 4.40 -9.28 16.23
C ARG A 78 4.65 -8.82 17.66
N ARG A 79 5.32 -9.64 18.48
CA ARG A 79 5.70 -9.27 19.85
C ARG A 79 6.64 -8.07 19.86
N PHE A 80 7.68 -8.10 19.03
CA PHE A 80 8.63 -6.99 18.90
C PHE A 80 7.96 -5.69 18.44
N ALA A 81 7.01 -5.77 17.51
CA ALA A 81 6.21 -4.60 17.11
C ALA A 81 5.52 -3.94 18.30
N VAL A 82 4.96 -4.73 19.22
CA VAL A 82 4.31 -4.21 20.43
C VAL A 82 5.33 -3.68 21.42
N ASP A 83 6.31 -4.52 21.79
CA ASP A 83 7.20 -4.28 22.92
C ASP A 83 8.24 -3.20 22.60
N GLU A 84 8.81 -3.22 21.40
CA GLU A 84 9.97 -2.37 21.02
C GLU A 84 9.57 -1.18 20.13
N LEU A 85 8.50 -1.31 19.34
CA LEU A 85 8.07 -0.27 18.39
C LEU A 85 6.82 0.49 18.83
N ALA A 86 6.28 0.16 20.01
CA ALA A 86 5.04 0.72 20.56
C ALA A 86 3.84 0.66 19.58
N LEU A 87 3.80 -0.36 18.73
CA LEU A 87 2.65 -0.65 17.86
C LEU A 87 1.52 -1.30 18.67
N PRO A 88 0.27 -1.31 18.15
CA PRO A 88 -0.89 -1.66 18.96
C PRO A 88 -0.87 -3.14 19.37
N ASP A 89 -1.07 -3.44 20.65
CA ASP A 89 -1.36 -4.79 21.14
C ASP A 89 -2.85 -5.09 20.97
N ASN A 90 -3.20 -5.72 19.85
CA ASN A 90 -4.58 -6.03 19.49
C ASN A 90 -4.68 -7.35 18.74
N ALA A 91 -5.90 -7.77 18.41
CA ALA A 91 -6.17 -9.08 17.82
C ALA A 91 -5.49 -9.33 16.46
N SER A 92 -5.10 -8.29 15.73
CA SER A 92 -4.52 -8.43 14.39
C SER A 92 -3.17 -9.16 14.41
N TYR A 93 -2.99 -10.00 13.40
CA TYR A 93 -1.81 -10.82 13.11
C TYR A 93 -1.48 -11.90 14.16
N HIS A 94 -2.46 -12.29 14.98
CA HIS A 94 -2.37 -13.49 15.83
C HIS A 94 -2.87 -14.78 15.15
N ARG A 95 -3.39 -14.65 13.93
CA ARG A 95 -4.00 -15.74 13.15
C ARG A 95 -3.29 -15.88 11.82
N TYR A 96 -3.32 -17.09 11.26
CA TYR A 96 -2.83 -17.40 9.93
C TYR A 96 -3.95 -17.95 9.05
N ALA A 97 -4.07 -17.42 7.83
CA ALA A 97 -4.98 -17.88 6.80
C ALA A 97 -4.22 -18.40 5.58
N GLN A 98 -4.39 -19.69 5.30
CA GLN A 98 -3.95 -20.28 4.03
C GLN A 98 -4.97 -19.94 2.94
N LEU A 99 -4.54 -19.15 1.97
CA LEU A 99 -5.34 -18.79 0.80
C LEU A 99 -4.93 -19.65 -0.40
N GLU A 100 -5.92 -20.10 -1.17
CA GLU A 100 -5.74 -20.80 -2.46
C GLU A 100 -5.63 -19.80 -3.62
N ARG A 101 -4.87 -18.71 -3.41
CA ARG A 101 -4.65 -17.64 -4.40
C ARG A 101 -3.34 -16.90 -4.13
N SER A 102 -2.81 -16.23 -5.15
CA SER A 102 -1.52 -15.53 -5.13
C SER A 102 -1.56 -14.11 -4.55
N ALA A 103 -2.75 -13.54 -4.36
CA ALA A 103 -2.95 -12.19 -3.83
C ALA A 103 -4.07 -12.17 -2.79
N ALA A 104 -3.99 -11.28 -1.81
CA ALA A 104 -5.06 -11.06 -0.86
C ALA A 104 -6.23 -10.33 -1.55
N VAL A 105 -5.89 -9.27 -2.27
CA VAL A 105 -6.78 -8.48 -3.13
C VAL A 105 -6.02 -8.00 -4.37
N TRP A 106 -6.76 -7.54 -5.38
CA TRP A 106 -6.27 -6.90 -6.59
C TRP A 106 -6.69 -5.45 -6.57
N ASN A 107 -5.71 -4.55 -6.56
CA ASN A 107 -5.98 -3.12 -6.58
C ASN A 107 -6.07 -2.61 -8.02
N VAL A 108 -7.08 -1.78 -8.25
CA VAL A 108 -7.23 -0.97 -9.46
C VAL A 108 -6.88 0.47 -9.09
N VAL A 109 -5.99 1.08 -9.88
CA VAL A 109 -5.65 2.51 -9.81
C VAL A 109 -5.82 3.10 -11.20
N ALA A 110 -6.29 4.35 -11.27
CA ALA A 110 -6.49 5.02 -12.55
C ALA A 110 -6.06 6.49 -12.48
N ALA A 111 -5.62 7.05 -13.60
CA ALA A 111 -5.25 8.46 -13.72
C ALA A 111 -5.52 8.97 -15.15
N PRO A 112 -5.74 10.29 -15.34
CA PRO A 112 -5.81 10.86 -16.68
C PRO A 112 -4.50 10.68 -17.47
N PRO A 113 -4.55 10.64 -18.82
CA PRO A 113 -3.37 10.43 -19.68
C PRO A 113 -2.22 11.44 -19.49
N TYR A 114 -2.50 12.62 -18.94
CA TYR A 114 -1.51 13.69 -18.70
C TYR A 114 -1.60 14.24 -17.26
N SER A 115 -1.81 13.36 -16.28
CA SER A 115 -1.81 13.70 -14.86
C SER A 115 -1.38 12.51 -14.04
N LEU A 116 -0.57 12.74 -13.00
CA LEU A 116 -0.24 11.72 -12.00
C LEU A 116 -1.27 11.66 -10.86
N ARG A 117 -2.27 12.54 -10.86
CA ARG A 117 -3.32 12.55 -9.85
C ARG A 117 -4.25 11.36 -10.07
N LEU A 118 -4.32 10.49 -9.07
CA LEU A 118 -5.18 9.32 -9.11
C LEU A 118 -6.66 9.71 -9.09
N HIS A 119 -7.45 8.93 -9.82
CA HIS A 119 -8.88 8.82 -9.62
C HIS A 119 -9.16 8.30 -8.21
N THR A 120 -10.17 8.86 -7.55
CA THR A 120 -10.52 8.51 -6.17
C THR A 120 -11.89 7.87 -6.08
N TRP A 121 -11.98 6.79 -5.31
CA TRP A 121 -13.24 6.19 -4.91
C TRP A 121 -13.54 6.57 -3.46
N CYS A 122 -14.77 7.01 -3.18
CA CYS A 122 -15.17 7.45 -1.85
C CYS A 122 -16.03 6.38 -1.15
N PHE A 123 -15.65 6.06 0.08
CA PHE A 123 -16.31 5.08 0.92
C PHE A 123 -16.78 5.73 2.21
N PRO A 124 -17.92 5.29 2.80
CA PRO A 124 -18.47 5.93 3.99
C PRO A 124 -17.55 5.97 5.22
N VAL A 125 -16.69 4.95 5.37
CA VAL A 125 -15.85 4.77 6.58
C VAL A 125 -14.43 5.31 6.38
N THR A 126 -13.80 4.99 5.25
CA THR A 126 -12.39 5.31 5.01
C THR A 126 -12.16 6.64 4.28
N GLY A 127 -13.22 7.24 3.75
CA GLY A 127 -13.14 8.45 2.93
C GLY A 127 -12.78 8.13 1.48
N CYS A 128 -12.18 9.08 0.77
CA CYS A 128 -11.79 8.93 -0.62
C CYS A 128 -10.36 8.39 -0.74
N ILE A 129 -10.17 7.32 -1.50
CA ILE A 129 -8.89 6.62 -1.65
C ILE A 129 -8.52 6.55 -3.13
N GLY A 130 -7.23 6.68 -3.46
CA GLY A 130 -6.69 6.61 -4.82
C GLY A 130 -6.64 5.22 -5.47
N TYR A 131 -7.18 4.19 -4.82
CA TYR A 131 -7.27 2.83 -5.33
C TYR A 131 -8.60 2.16 -4.92
N ARG A 132 -8.97 1.08 -5.61
CA ARG A 132 -10.09 0.21 -5.24
C ARG A 132 -9.67 -1.25 -5.30
N GLY A 133 -9.80 -1.94 -4.17
CA GLY A 133 -9.41 -3.35 -4.03
C GLY A 133 -10.56 -4.32 -4.33
N TYR A 134 -10.23 -5.46 -4.95
CA TYR A 134 -11.13 -6.54 -5.30
C TYR A 134 -10.58 -7.89 -4.84
N PHE A 135 -11.43 -8.79 -4.32
CA PHE A 135 -10.96 -10.12 -3.94
C PHE A 135 -10.83 -11.07 -5.15
N ALA A 136 -11.56 -10.80 -6.22
CA ALA A 136 -11.45 -11.51 -7.50
C ALA A 136 -10.69 -10.66 -8.53
N GLU A 137 -9.72 -11.28 -9.20
CA GLU A 137 -8.94 -10.62 -10.26
C GLU A 137 -9.80 -10.23 -11.47
N ALA A 138 -10.80 -11.07 -11.80
CA ALA A 138 -11.71 -10.82 -12.91
C ALA A 138 -12.47 -9.49 -12.73
N ASP A 139 -13.01 -9.24 -11.53
CA ASP A 139 -13.73 -8.01 -11.20
C ASP A 139 -12.81 -6.77 -11.28
N ALA A 140 -11.56 -6.90 -10.81
CA ALA A 140 -10.56 -5.83 -10.95
C ALA A 140 -10.26 -5.51 -12.42
N ARG A 141 -10.15 -6.56 -13.26
CA ARG A 141 -9.91 -6.40 -14.70
C ARG A 141 -11.12 -5.81 -15.42
N ALA A 142 -12.35 -6.18 -15.03
CA ALA A 142 -13.57 -5.60 -15.58
C ALA A 142 -13.67 -4.10 -15.27
N GLU A 143 -13.40 -3.68 -14.02
CA GLU A 143 -13.33 -2.27 -13.68
C GLU A 143 -12.23 -1.54 -14.46
N ALA A 144 -11.07 -2.17 -14.61
CA ALA A 144 -9.97 -1.57 -15.35
C ALA A 144 -10.34 -1.31 -16.81
N GLN A 145 -11.01 -2.26 -17.47
CA GLN A 145 -11.52 -2.07 -18.83
C GLN A 145 -12.53 -0.92 -18.91
N ARG A 146 -13.46 -0.82 -17.93
CA ARG A 146 -14.43 0.28 -17.87
C ARG A 146 -13.75 1.64 -17.74
N MET A 147 -12.73 1.74 -16.91
CA MET A 147 -11.97 2.99 -16.73
C MET A 147 -11.13 3.35 -17.95
N GLN A 148 -10.57 2.35 -18.65
CA GLN A 148 -9.88 2.55 -19.92
C GLN A 148 -10.84 3.04 -21.01
N GLN A 149 -12.06 2.50 -21.09
CA GLN A 149 -13.10 2.99 -22.01
C GLN A 149 -13.51 4.45 -21.71
N ALA A 150 -13.38 4.88 -20.45
CA ALA A 150 -13.57 6.27 -20.04
C ALA A 150 -12.34 7.17 -20.32
N GLY A 151 -11.31 6.66 -21.02
CA GLY A 151 -10.13 7.42 -21.42
C GLY A 151 -9.07 7.58 -20.32
N LEU A 152 -9.15 6.80 -19.24
CA LEU A 152 -8.14 6.79 -18.18
C LEU A 152 -7.03 5.79 -18.48
N GLU A 153 -5.83 6.08 -17.98
CA GLU A 153 -4.79 5.07 -17.82
C GLU A 153 -5.04 4.31 -16.53
N VAL A 154 -4.86 2.98 -16.57
CA VAL A 154 -5.23 2.11 -15.47
C VAL A 154 -4.12 1.09 -15.21
N SER A 155 -3.86 0.78 -13.95
CA SER A 155 -3.02 -0.34 -13.56
C SER A 155 -3.78 -1.26 -12.61
N VAL A 156 -3.59 -2.56 -12.77
CA VAL A 156 -4.14 -3.62 -11.91
C VAL A 156 -2.97 -4.40 -11.35
N TYR A 157 -2.88 -4.49 -10.03
CA TYR A 157 -1.77 -5.18 -9.38
C TYR A 157 -2.21 -5.98 -8.15
N PRO A 158 -1.54 -7.12 -7.88
CA PRO A 158 -1.83 -7.92 -6.70
C PRO A 158 -1.31 -7.22 -5.44
N VAL A 159 -2.08 -7.27 -4.36
CA VAL A 159 -1.68 -6.84 -3.03
C VAL A 159 -1.53 -8.06 -2.12
N PRO A 160 -0.37 -8.24 -1.47
CA PRO A 160 -0.09 -9.43 -0.69
C PRO A 160 -0.75 -9.42 0.69
N ALA A 161 -0.94 -8.24 1.30
CA ALA A 161 -1.59 -8.08 2.60
C ALA A 161 -3.01 -7.52 2.44
N TYR A 162 -3.83 -7.72 3.45
CA TYR A 162 -5.16 -7.13 3.56
C TYR A 162 -5.36 -6.67 5.00
N SER A 163 -5.71 -5.41 5.17
CA SER A 163 -5.92 -4.77 6.46
C SER A 163 -7.28 -4.09 6.50
N THR A 164 -7.94 -4.21 7.64
CA THR A 164 -9.17 -3.49 7.97
C THR A 164 -8.92 -2.36 8.94
N LEU A 165 -7.67 -1.91 9.11
CA LEU A 165 -7.30 -0.86 10.06
C LEU A 165 -7.68 -1.19 11.52
N GLY A 166 -7.83 -2.48 11.84
CA GLY A 166 -8.29 -2.96 13.14
C GLY A 166 -9.82 -3.00 13.32
N TYR A 167 -10.63 -2.62 12.31
CA TYR A 167 -12.09 -2.75 12.38
C TYR A 167 -12.56 -4.21 12.51
N SER A 168 -11.75 -5.18 12.11
CA SER A 168 -12.00 -6.62 12.28
C SER A 168 -11.55 -7.18 13.64
N ASN A 169 -11.02 -6.36 14.57
CA ASN A 169 -10.47 -6.86 15.84
C ASN A 169 -11.50 -7.63 16.68
N TRP A 170 -12.78 -7.23 16.65
CA TRP A 170 -13.87 -7.94 17.34
C TRP A 170 -14.16 -9.34 16.76
N MET A 171 -13.72 -9.61 15.52
CA MET A 171 -13.83 -10.90 14.84
C MET A 171 -12.46 -11.59 14.65
N GLY A 172 -11.46 -11.22 15.47
CA GLY A 172 -10.16 -11.88 15.51
C GLY A 172 -9.04 -11.15 14.77
N GLY A 173 -9.29 -9.94 14.25
CA GLY A 173 -8.29 -9.09 13.62
C GLY A 173 -7.81 -9.59 12.26
N ASP A 174 -6.99 -8.78 11.59
CA ASP A 174 -6.49 -9.10 10.26
C ASP A 174 -5.45 -10.25 10.35
N PRO A 175 -5.62 -11.37 9.63
CA PRO A 175 -4.70 -12.50 9.73
C PRO A 175 -3.44 -12.30 8.90
N ILE A 176 -2.38 -13.01 9.27
CA ILE A 176 -1.22 -13.24 8.40
C ILE A 176 -1.64 -14.18 7.28
N LEU A 177 -1.21 -13.89 6.05
CA LEU A 177 -1.69 -14.57 4.86
C LEU A 177 -0.60 -15.40 4.19
N SER A 178 -0.99 -16.52 3.58
CA SER A 178 -0.09 -17.36 2.76
C SER A 178 0.60 -16.61 1.62
N THR A 179 0.03 -15.49 1.18
CA THR A 179 0.51 -14.63 0.10
C THR A 179 1.82 -13.89 0.42
N PHE A 180 2.19 -13.77 1.71
CA PHE A 180 3.45 -13.13 2.12
C PHE A 180 4.22 -13.84 3.25
N ILE A 181 3.65 -14.84 3.92
CA ILE A 181 4.35 -15.58 5.00
C ILE A 181 5.67 -16.22 4.55
N GLY A 182 5.80 -16.53 3.25
CA GLY A 182 7.00 -17.14 2.67
C GLY A 182 8.09 -16.15 2.25
N TRP A 183 7.89 -14.84 2.40
CA TRP A 183 8.86 -13.82 1.98
C TRP A 183 10.14 -13.87 2.83
N PRO A 184 11.27 -13.33 2.32
CA PRO A 184 12.48 -13.13 3.13
C PRO A 184 12.17 -12.41 4.45
N GLU A 185 12.88 -12.77 5.52
CA GLU A 185 12.55 -12.33 6.89
C GLU A 185 12.37 -10.81 6.97
N GLY A 186 13.34 -10.03 6.50
CA GLY A 186 13.24 -8.57 6.54
C GLY A 186 12.06 -8.02 5.74
N ASP A 187 11.75 -8.60 4.58
CA ASP A 187 10.62 -8.17 3.74
C ASP A 187 9.27 -8.50 4.37
N PHE A 188 9.16 -9.68 5.01
CA PHE A 188 7.99 -10.09 5.79
C PHE A 188 7.77 -9.16 7.00
N VAL A 189 8.82 -8.91 7.78
CA VAL A 189 8.75 -8.11 9.01
C VAL A 189 8.42 -6.65 8.69
N ARG A 190 9.08 -6.08 7.67
CA ARG A 190 8.78 -4.73 7.16
C ARG A 190 7.28 -4.58 6.86
N LEU A 191 6.72 -5.49 6.06
CA LEU A 191 5.30 -5.45 5.70
C LEU A 191 4.38 -5.62 6.93
N LEU A 192 4.70 -6.53 7.86
CA LEU A 192 3.92 -6.68 9.09
C LEU A 192 3.87 -5.37 9.91
N PHE A 193 4.99 -4.66 10.01
CA PHE A 193 5.06 -3.38 10.73
C PHE A 193 4.28 -2.27 10.02
N HIS A 194 4.33 -2.23 8.68
CA HIS A 194 3.53 -1.30 7.87
C HIS A 194 2.05 -1.45 8.16
N GLU A 195 1.53 -2.67 8.07
CA GLU A 195 0.11 -2.92 8.24
C GLU A 195 -0.37 -2.63 9.68
N LEU A 196 0.49 -2.87 10.67
CA LEU A 196 0.22 -2.51 12.06
C LEU A 196 0.27 -1.00 12.31
N ALA A 197 1.14 -0.27 11.61
CA ALA A 197 1.23 1.18 11.71
C ALA A 197 -0.10 1.85 11.37
N HIS A 198 -0.79 1.38 10.33
CA HIS A 198 -2.12 1.87 9.96
C HIS A 198 -3.17 1.80 11.10
N GLN A 199 -2.99 0.89 12.06
CA GLN A 199 -3.88 0.76 13.22
C GLN A 199 -3.53 1.72 14.38
N VAL A 200 -2.39 2.42 14.28
CA VAL A 200 -1.97 3.46 15.24
C VAL A 200 -2.59 4.81 14.88
N ALA A 201 -2.45 5.20 13.61
CA ALA A 201 -2.91 6.49 13.10
C ALA A 201 -3.40 6.33 11.66
N TYR A 202 -4.57 6.87 11.40
CA TYR A 202 -5.19 6.91 10.08
C TYR A 202 -5.93 8.23 9.92
N ALA A 203 -5.60 8.98 8.89
CA ALA A 203 -6.23 10.23 8.55
C ALA A 203 -7.16 10.02 7.35
N SER A 204 -8.47 10.19 7.57
CA SER A 204 -9.49 9.91 6.55
C SER A 204 -9.26 10.74 5.29
N GLY A 205 -9.32 10.09 4.12
CA GLY A 205 -9.17 10.75 2.82
C GLY A 205 -7.75 11.17 2.43
N ASP A 206 -6.72 10.84 3.21
CA ASP A 206 -5.33 11.22 2.91
C ASP A 206 -4.42 10.00 2.76
N THR A 207 -4.47 9.40 1.58
CA THR A 207 -3.62 8.25 1.23
C THR A 207 -2.13 8.57 1.34
N GLY A 208 -1.70 9.79 0.96
CA GLY A 208 -0.29 10.17 1.03
C GLY A 208 0.26 10.15 2.46
N PHE A 209 -0.47 10.76 3.40
CA PHE A 209 -0.13 10.71 4.82
C PHE A 209 -0.11 9.27 5.36
N ASN A 210 -1.18 8.51 5.11
CA ASN A 210 -1.35 7.18 5.69
C ASN A 210 -0.27 6.20 5.22
N GLU A 211 -0.01 6.16 3.91
CA GLU A 211 0.99 5.24 3.33
C GLU A 211 2.42 5.68 3.68
N SER A 212 2.71 6.99 3.66
CA SER A 212 4.05 7.47 4.02
C SER A 212 4.37 7.27 5.50
N TYR A 213 3.39 7.43 6.40
CA TYR A 213 3.56 7.13 7.82
C TYR A 213 3.87 5.64 8.04
N ALA A 214 3.05 4.75 7.48
CA ALA A 214 3.26 3.31 7.59
C ALA A 214 4.61 2.89 6.97
N THR A 215 4.98 3.49 5.84
CA THR A 215 6.28 3.30 5.17
C THR A 215 7.46 3.77 6.05
N ALA A 216 7.31 4.86 6.81
CA ALA A 216 8.34 5.31 7.74
C ALA A 216 8.51 4.35 8.91
N VAL A 217 7.40 3.90 9.51
CA VAL A 217 7.40 2.92 10.60
C VAL A 217 8.05 1.61 10.17
N GLU A 218 7.71 1.08 8.99
CA GLU A 218 8.31 -0.17 8.53
C GLU A 218 9.82 -0.04 8.31
N ARG A 219 10.31 1.10 7.79
CA ARG A 219 11.74 1.30 7.47
C ARG A 219 12.56 1.43 8.75
N LEU A 220 12.06 2.20 9.72
CA LEU A 220 12.69 2.36 11.02
C LEU A 220 12.63 1.04 11.81
N GLY A 221 11.46 0.41 11.86
CA GLY A 221 11.19 -0.81 12.61
C GLY A 221 11.97 -2.02 12.08
N VAL A 222 12.00 -2.24 10.76
CA VAL A 222 12.75 -3.37 10.20
C VAL A 222 14.25 -3.23 10.42
N GLN A 223 14.79 -2.01 10.37
CA GLN A 223 16.19 -1.76 10.68
C GLN A 223 16.52 -2.08 12.14
N GLN A 224 15.62 -1.78 13.08
CA GLN A 224 15.77 -2.16 14.48
C GLN A 224 15.68 -3.67 14.67
N TRP A 225 14.65 -4.31 14.09
CA TRP A 225 14.48 -5.77 14.10
C TRP A 225 15.72 -6.50 13.58
N LEU A 226 16.23 -6.09 12.42
CA LEU A 226 17.37 -6.73 11.79
C LEU A 226 18.62 -6.70 12.67
N ARG A 227 18.86 -5.59 13.39
CA ARG A 227 20.00 -5.44 14.31
C ARG A 227 19.85 -6.31 15.57
N GLU A 228 18.65 -6.45 16.09
CA GLU A 228 18.42 -7.02 17.42
C GLU A 228 17.96 -8.48 17.41
N GLN A 229 17.27 -8.91 16.35
CA GLN A 229 16.52 -10.18 16.31
C GLN A 229 16.93 -11.10 15.15
N SER A 230 17.55 -10.56 14.09
CA SER A 230 17.84 -11.31 12.87
C SER A 230 19.27 -11.86 12.78
N THR A 231 19.43 -12.86 11.92
CA THR A 231 20.75 -13.42 11.57
C THR A 231 21.51 -12.50 10.59
N PRO A 232 22.86 -12.57 10.55
CA PRO A 232 23.66 -11.82 9.57
C PRO A 232 23.25 -12.08 8.11
N ALA A 233 22.86 -13.32 7.79
CA ALA A 233 22.40 -13.68 6.44
C ALA A 233 21.08 -12.96 6.08
N ALA A 234 20.14 -12.87 7.01
CA ALA A 234 18.89 -12.12 6.80
C ALA A 234 19.13 -10.61 6.66
N GLN A 235 20.12 -10.06 7.39
CA GLN A 235 20.55 -8.67 7.25
C GLN A 235 21.13 -8.40 5.86
N GLU A 236 22.02 -9.27 5.38
CA GLU A 236 22.64 -9.13 4.06
C GLU A 236 21.60 -9.24 2.93
N GLU A 237 20.71 -10.25 3.00
CA GLU A 237 19.63 -10.42 2.03
C GLU A 237 18.71 -9.19 1.98
N PHE A 238 18.32 -8.67 3.14
CA PHE A 238 17.49 -7.47 3.21
C PHE A 238 18.22 -6.22 2.71
N ASN A 239 19.48 -6.02 3.05
CA ASN A 239 20.28 -4.88 2.60
C ASN A 239 20.41 -4.84 1.08
N ALA A 240 20.66 -5.99 0.45
CA ALA A 240 20.66 -6.09 -1.01
C ALA A 240 19.28 -5.71 -1.59
N SER A 241 18.20 -6.18 -0.97
CA SER A 241 16.81 -5.87 -1.37
C SER A 241 16.48 -4.38 -1.23
N GLU A 242 16.87 -3.76 -0.12
CA GLU A 242 16.69 -2.31 0.12
C GLU A 242 17.51 -1.44 -0.81
N GLN A 243 18.75 -1.83 -1.13
CA GLN A 243 19.56 -1.09 -2.09
C GLN A 243 18.85 -0.99 -3.44
N ARG A 244 18.33 -2.12 -3.96
CA ARG A 244 17.55 -2.13 -5.21
C ARG A 244 16.29 -1.27 -5.10
N ARG A 245 15.55 -1.39 -3.99
CA ARG A 245 14.35 -0.57 -3.75
C ARG A 245 14.69 0.92 -3.70
N ALA A 246 15.78 1.32 -3.06
CA ALA A 246 16.20 2.71 -2.96
C ALA A 246 16.52 3.31 -4.33
N GLU A 247 17.26 2.57 -5.16
CA GLU A 247 17.60 3.01 -6.52
C GLU A 247 16.37 3.05 -7.43
N PHE A 248 15.47 2.07 -7.31
CA PHE A 248 14.21 2.08 -8.04
C PHE A 248 13.31 3.25 -7.62
N ARG A 249 13.20 3.55 -6.32
CA ARG A 249 12.49 4.73 -5.80
C ARG A 249 13.07 6.03 -6.33
N ALA A 250 14.40 6.14 -6.42
CA ALA A 250 15.04 7.31 -7.00
C ALA A 250 14.70 7.47 -8.49
N LEU A 251 14.71 6.37 -9.25
CA LEU A 251 14.33 6.35 -10.66
C LEU A 251 12.85 6.71 -10.87
N THR A 252 11.93 6.16 -10.08
CA THR A 252 10.51 6.47 -10.22
C THR A 252 10.21 7.90 -9.82
N ARG A 253 10.86 8.45 -8.77
CA ARG A 253 10.75 9.86 -8.39
C ARG A 253 11.20 10.80 -9.50
N SER A 254 12.39 10.60 -10.06
CA SER A 254 12.89 11.45 -11.15
C SER A 254 12.02 11.36 -12.40
N THR A 255 11.45 10.19 -12.68
CA THR A 255 10.49 10.01 -13.77
C THR A 255 9.20 10.78 -13.52
N ARG A 256 8.67 10.76 -12.29
CA ARG A 256 7.48 11.53 -11.93
C ARG A 256 7.71 13.04 -12.07
N GLU A 257 8.83 13.54 -11.59
CA GLU A 257 9.22 14.95 -11.74
C GLU A 257 9.29 15.35 -13.23
N ALA A 258 9.87 14.49 -14.07
CA ALA A 258 9.92 14.71 -15.52
C ALA A 258 8.52 14.75 -16.15
N LEU A 259 7.64 13.81 -15.80
CA LEU A 259 6.26 13.76 -16.28
C LEU A 259 5.45 14.98 -15.82
N GLU A 260 5.57 15.39 -14.57
CA GLU A 260 4.90 16.59 -14.04
C GLU A 260 5.36 17.86 -14.74
N ASN A 261 6.66 17.97 -15.04
CA ASN A 261 7.18 19.11 -15.80
C ASN A 261 6.61 19.13 -17.24
N VAL A 262 6.51 17.97 -17.90
CA VAL A 262 5.83 17.85 -19.20
C VAL A 262 4.38 18.33 -19.08
N TYR A 263 3.63 17.86 -18.07
CA TYR A 263 2.21 18.18 -17.91
C TYR A 263 1.95 19.64 -17.53
N ARG A 264 2.84 20.24 -16.71
CA ARG A 264 2.75 21.65 -16.32
C ARG A 264 3.03 22.61 -17.48
N SER A 265 3.95 22.23 -18.39
CA SER A 265 4.32 23.06 -19.55
C SER A 265 3.16 23.37 -20.51
N ALA A 266 2.07 22.60 -20.45
CA ALA A 266 0.89 22.77 -21.29
C ALA A 266 -0.31 23.47 -20.61
N ALA A 267 -0.18 23.88 -19.33
CA ALA A 267 -1.25 24.55 -18.59
C ALA A 267 -1.84 25.82 -19.25
N PRO A 268 -1.11 26.61 -20.07
CA PRO A 268 -1.70 27.76 -20.78
C PRO A 268 -2.45 27.41 -22.09
N ALA A 269 -2.36 26.18 -22.60
CA ALA A 269 -2.83 25.80 -23.95
C ALA A 269 -4.04 24.85 -23.91
N GLN A 270 -5.09 25.20 -23.17
CA GLN A 270 -6.35 24.44 -23.13
C GLN A 270 -7.34 24.94 -24.19
N ALA A 271 -7.18 24.49 -25.44
CA ALA A 271 -8.21 24.68 -26.49
C ALA A 271 -8.33 23.52 -27.49
N SER A 272 -7.50 22.46 -27.39
CA SER A 272 -7.50 21.32 -28.30
C SER A 272 -7.39 20.01 -27.52
N ASN A 273 -8.24 19.03 -27.83
CA ASN A 273 -8.21 17.68 -27.27
C ASN A 273 -7.01 16.84 -27.78
N ASP A 274 -6.32 17.31 -28.82
CA ASP A 274 -5.05 16.73 -29.26
C ASP A 274 -3.90 17.51 -28.66
N HIS A 275 -3.07 16.81 -27.87
CA HIS A 275 -1.83 17.33 -27.32
C HIS A 275 -0.60 16.54 -27.82
N PRO A 276 -0.23 16.62 -29.12
CA PRO A 276 0.92 15.91 -29.66
C PRO A 276 2.22 16.16 -28.88
N ALA A 277 2.41 17.39 -28.38
CA ALA A 277 3.56 17.76 -27.56
C ALA A 277 3.57 17.04 -26.19
N LEU A 278 2.41 16.93 -25.52
CA LEU A 278 2.31 16.18 -24.26
C LEU A 278 2.51 14.68 -24.49
N ALA A 279 1.94 14.14 -25.56
CA ALA A 279 2.13 12.74 -25.95
C ALA A 279 3.61 12.43 -26.21
N ALA A 280 4.29 13.26 -26.99
CA ALA A 280 5.72 13.11 -27.29
C ALA A 280 6.59 13.25 -26.03
N GLY A 281 6.37 14.28 -25.21
CA GLY A 281 7.12 14.49 -23.97
C GLY A 281 6.93 13.34 -22.97
N LYS A 282 5.69 12.85 -22.83
CA LYS A 282 5.39 11.67 -22.02
C LYS A 282 6.11 10.43 -22.56
N GLN A 283 6.02 10.17 -23.85
CA GLN A 283 6.67 9.02 -24.48
C GLN A 283 8.19 9.05 -24.24
N GLN A 284 8.81 10.22 -24.38
CA GLN A 284 10.24 10.41 -24.11
C GLN A 284 10.58 10.11 -22.64
N ALA A 285 9.84 10.65 -21.68
CA ALA A 285 10.06 10.38 -20.26
C ALA A 285 9.89 8.89 -19.91
N MET A 286 8.86 8.25 -20.47
CA MET A 286 8.61 6.82 -20.28
C MET A 286 9.68 5.93 -20.93
N GLN A 287 10.25 6.33 -22.07
CA GLN A 287 11.35 5.61 -22.69
C GLN A 287 12.63 5.73 -21.85
N ALA A 288 12.97 6.95 -21.41
CA ALA A 288 14.11 7.18 -20.54
C ALA A 288 14.01 6.39 -19.22
N PHE A 289 12.81 6.30 -18.64
CA PHE A 289 12.54 5.45 -17.48
C PHE A 289 12.89 3.97 -17.74
N ARG A 290 12.43 3.41 -18.86
CA ARG A 290 12.69 2.00 -19.21
C ARG A 290 14.17 1.76 -19.50
N ASP A 291 14.84 2.70 -20.16
CA ASP A 291 16.28 2.60 -20.47
C ASP A 291 17.13 2.63 -19.19
N HIS A 292 16.85 3.56 -18.27
CA HIS A 292 17.53 3.63 -16.98
C HIS A 292 17.24 2.40 -16.11
N TYR A 293 16.00 1.89 -16.12
CA TYR A 293 15.69 0.63 -15.44
C TYR A 293 16.51 -0.53 -16.01
N ALA A 294 16.63 -0.65 -17.34
CA ALA A 294 17.42 -1.70 -17.96
C ALA A 294 18.89 -1.67 -17.50
N GLN A 295 19.48 -0.48 -17.38
CA GLN A 295 20.84 -0.29 -16.85
C GLN A 295 20.95 -0.70 -15.37
N LEU A 296 20.00 -0.28 -14.52
CA LEU A 296 19.94 -0.69 -13.12
C LEU A 296 19.83 -2.21 -12.99
N ARG A 297 18.91 -2.81 -13.75
CA ARG A 297 18.63 -4.24 -13.79
C ARG A 297 19.88 -5.05 -14.17
N GLU A 298 20.57 -4.66 -15.24
CA GLU A 298 21.82 -5.32 -15.67
C GLU A 298 22.89 -5.21 -14.58
N ARG A 299 23.05 -4.04 -13.98
CA ARG A 299 23.99 -3.81 -12.90
C ARG A 299 23.70 -4.67 -11.68
N TRP A 300 22.45 -4.75 -11.22
CA TRP A 300 22.06 -5.59 -10.08
C TRP A 300 22.37 -7.07 -10.30
N ILE A 301 22.17 -7.56 -11.53
CA ILE A 301 22.48 -8.96 -11.86
C ILE A 301 23.99 -9.17 -11.86
N ARG A 302 24.75 -8.28 -12.52
CA ARG A 302 26.21 -8.37 -12.62
C ARG A 302 26.90 -8.30 -11.26
N GLU A 303 26.40 -7.47 -10.36
CA GLU A 303 26.94 -7.29 -9.00
C GLU A 303 26.44 -8.35 -8.00
N GLY A 304 25.61 -9.30 -8.45
CA GLY A 304 25.08 -10.36 -7.59
C GLY A 304 24.00 -9.88 -6.61
N HIS A 305 23.53 -8.65 -6.73
CA HIS A 305 22.47 -8.10 -5.91
C HIS A 305 21.09 -8.65 -6.26
N ALA A 306 20.87 -9.25 -7.44
CA ALA A 306 19.62 -9.95 -7.76
C ALA A 306 19.79 -11.04 -8.81
N GLN A 307 18.94 -12.04 -8.75
CA GLN A 307 18.76 -13.04 -9.80
C GLN A 307 17.66 -12.62 -10.78
N PRO A 308 17.75 -12.99 -12.07
CA PRO A 308 16.74 -12.62 -13.06
C PRO A 308 15.30 -12.96 -12.66
N GLY A 309 15.09 -14.12 -12.03
CA GLY A 309 13.77 -14.55 -11.54
C GLY A 309 13.19 -13.63 -10.44
N GLN A 310 14.04 -13.06 -9.59
CA GLN A 310 13.61 -12.12 -8.54
C GLN A 310 13.14 -10.78 -9.12
N LEU A 311 13.62 -10.42 -10.31
CA LEU A 311 13.27 -9.16 -10.98
C LEU A 311 12.03 -9.29 -11.89
N ALA A 312 11.53 -10.49 -12.14
CA ALA A 312 10.45 -10.71 -13.12
C ALA A 312 9.16 -9.93 -12.82
N ALA A 313 8.81 -9.72 -11.55
CA ALA A 313 7.66 -8.90 -11.17
C ALA A 313 7.90 -7.41 -11.46
N LEU A 314 9.10 -6.92 -11.15
CA LEU A 314 9.51 -5.55 -11.41
C LEU A 314 9.64 -5.28 -12.92
N ASP A 315 10.16 -6.24 -13.68
CA ASP A 315 10.24 -6.19 -15.15
C ASP A 315 8.86 -5.99 -15.78
N ARG A 316 7.84 -6.73 -15.29
CA ARG A 316 6.44 -6.54 -15.74
C ARG A 316 5.91 -5.17 -15.36
N TRP A 317 6.14 -4.72 -14.12
CA TRP A 317 5.71 -3.40 -13.67
C TRP A 317 6.30 -2.29 -14.55
N VAL A 318 7.61 -2.34 -14.85
CA VAL A 318 8.30 -1.34 -15.68
C VAL A 318 7.77 -1.32 -17.10
N ARG A 319 7.52 -2.50 -17.68
CA ARG A 319 6.95 -2.64 -19.01
C ARG A 319 5.57 -1.97 -19.09
N ASP A 320 4.72 -2.25 -18.09
CA ASP A 320 3.31 -1.86 -18.06
C ASP A 320 3.06 -0.50 -17.37
N ALA A 321 4.12 0.15 -16.87
CA ALA A 321 4.04 1.41 -16.14
C ALA A 321 3.35 2.51 -16.96
N ASN A 322 2.49 3.27 -16.29
CA ASN A 322 1.73 4.39 -16.82
C ASN A 322 1.47 5.43 -15.70
N ASN A 323 0.70 6.47 -15.97
CA ASN A 323 0.46 7.52 -14.98
C ASN A 323 -0.22 7.01 -13.71
N ALA A 324 -1.12 6.03 -13.83
CA ALA A 324 -1.77 5.45 -12.67
C ALA A 324 -0.78 4.65 -11.81
N ALA A 325 0.15 3.92 -12.42
CA ALA A 325 1.22 3.22 -11.71
C ALA A 325 2.15 4.20 -10.97
N PHE A 326 2.54 5.30 -11.62
CA PHE A 326 3.38 6.34 -11.00
C PHE A 326 2.65 7.13 -9.91
N GLY A 327 1.36 7.43 -10.11
CA GLY A 327 0.51 8.06 -9.09
C GLY A 327 0.38 7.18 -7.85
N ALA A 328 0.17 5.87 -8.04
CA ALA A 328 0.08 4.91 -6.94
C ALA A 328 1.40 4.79 -6.18
N GLN A 329 2.54 4.71 -6.89
CA GLN A 329 3.86 4.67 -6.27
C GLN A 329 4.14 5.92 -5.41
N GLY A 330 3.71 7.09 -5.87
CA GLY A 330 4.00 8.34 -5.18
C GLY A 330 3.39 8.47 -3.80
N ALA A 331 2.21 7.89 -3.59
CA ALA A 331 1.54 7.90 -2.29
C ALA A 331 2.40 7.29 -1.16
N TYR A 332 3.28 6.34 -1.48
CA TYR A 332 4.10 5.63 -0.50
C TYR A 332 5.40 6.34 -0.12
N ASP A 333 5.93 7.22 -0.97
CA ASP A 333 7.31 7.69 -0.85
C ASP A 333 7.46 9.19 -0.54
N ASP A 334 6.48 10.02 -0.92
CA ASP A 334 6.66 11.48 -0.97
C ASP A 334 6.86 12.11 0.42
N LEU A 335 6.13 11.64 1.44
CA LEU A 335 6.16 12.23 2.78
C LEU A 335 6.98 11.40 3.79
N VAL A 336 7.58 10.29 3.36
CA VAL A 336 8.44 9.47 4.22
C VAL A 336 9.57 10.29 4.86
N PRO A 337 10.28 11.18 4.14
CA PRO A 337 11.32 12.00 4.75
C PRO A 337 10.82 12.84 5.93
N ALA A 338 9.60 13.40 5.86
CA ALA A 338 9.02 14.18 6.96
C ALA A 338 8.81 13.32 8.22
N PHE A 339 8.31 12.09 8.08
CA PHE A 339 8.15 11.19 9.21
C PHE A 339 9.47 10.72 9.80
N LEU A 340 10.51 10.51 8.97
CA LEU A 340 11.85 10.21 9.46
C LEU A 340 12.43 11.39 10.26
N THR A 341 12.27 12.63 9.78
CA THR A 341 12.64 13.84 10.52
C THR A 341 11.87 13.95 11.84
N LEU A 342 10.57 13.68 11.83
CA LEU A 342 9.73 13.70 13.02
C LEU A 342 10.20 12.69 14.08
N PHE A 343 10.57 11.49 13.66
CA PHE A 343 11.11 10.47 14.57
C PHE A 343 12.40 10.96 15.27
N GLU A 344 13.29 11.62 14.53
CA GLU A 344 14.50 12.24 15.10
C GLU A 344 14.16 13.39 16.05
N HIS A 345 13.23 14.28 15.68
CA HIS A 345 12.77 15.39 16.54
C HIS A 345 12.14 14.90 17.85
N GLU A 346 11.43 13.77 17.81
CA GLU A 346 10.86 13.14 18.99
C GLU A 346 11.88 12.32 19.80
N GLY A 347 13.17 12.40 19.45
CA GLY A 347 14.27 11.79 20.19
C GLY A 347 14.42 10.29 19.93
N ARG A 348 13.95 9.80 18.78
CA ARG A 348 13.88 8.37 18.42
C ARG A 348 13.04 7.55 19.40
N ASP A 349 12.04 8.18 20.01
CA ASP A 349 11.10 7.56 20.93
C ASP A 349 9.79 7.20 20.21
N TRP A 350 9.48 5.90 20.14
CA TRP A 350 8.31 5.40 19.43
C TRP A 350 6.99 5.91 20.00
N GLN A 351 6.86 6.03 21.33
CA GLN A 351 5.62 6.49 21.95
C GLN A 351 5.34 7.96 21.63
N ARG A 352 6.38 8.81 21.73
CA ARG A 352 6.30 10.22 21.37
C ARG A 352 6.04 10.43 19.89
N PHE A 353 6.73 9.68 19.04
CA PHE A 353 6.53 9.68 17.59
C PHE A 353 5.08 9.35 17.22
N HIS A 354 4.56 8.21 17.70
CA HIS A 354 3.18 7.80 17.44
C HIS A 354 2.17 8.80 18.00
N ALA A 355 2.44 9.41 19.15
CA ALA A 355 1.60 10.46 19.71
C ALA A 355 1.58 11.72 18.83
N ALA A 356 2.72 12.12 18.25
CA ALA A 356 2.81 13.23 17.31
C ALA A 356 2.04 12.96 16.02
N VAL A 357 2.22 11.78 15.42
CA VAL A 357 1.49 11.36 14.21
C VAL A 357 -0.02 11.32 14.46
N LYS A 358 -0.48 10.80 15.62
CA LYS A 358 -1.92 10.81 15.97
C LYS A 358 -2.50 12.22 16.07
N ARG A 359 -1.72 13.22 16.51
CA ARG A 359 -2.14 14.63 16.50
C ARG A 359 -2.31 15.14 15.07
N MET A 360 -1.32 14.88 14.20
CA MET A 360 -1.38 15.25 12.79
C MET A 360 -2.54 14.59 12.06
N ALA A 361 -2.83 13.32 12.34
CA ALA A 361 -3.93 12.59 11.72
C ALA A 361 -5.32 13.14 12.07
N ARG A 362 -5.45 13.86 13.21
CA ARG A 362 -6.68 14.51 13.66
C ARG A 362 -6.80 15.96 13.21
N ALA A 363 -5.70 16.58 12.79
CA ALA A 363 -5.70 17.93 12.25
C ALA A 363 -6.42 17.97 10.89
N ASP A 364 -6.86 19.16 10.51
CA ASP A 364 -7.41 19.33 9.17
C ASP A 364 -6.34 19.09 8.08
N GLY A 365 -6.78 18.97 6.83
CA GLY A 365 -5.90 18.61 5.72
C GLY A 365 -4.79 19.64 5.46
N GLU A 366 -5.08 20.93 5.61
CA GLU A 366 -4.12 22.01 5.32
C GLU A 366 -3.12 22.17 6.47
N GLU A 367 -3.59 22.14 7.73
CA GLU A 367 -2.72 22.16 8.91
C GLU A 367 -1.75 20.98 8.92
N ARG A 368 -2.25 19.78 8.63
CA ARG A 368 -1.43 18.57 8.54
C ARG A 368 -0.41 18.67 7.42
N LYS A 369 -0.81 19.15 6.25
CA LYS A 369 0.09 19.33 5.11
C LYS A 369 1.20 20.32 5.45
N ALA A 370 0.85 21.48 6.02
CA ALA A 370 1.84 22.48 6.45
C ALA A 370 2.84 21.90 7.47
N ALA A 371 2.35 21.16 8.47
CA ALA A 371 3.20 20.52 9.47
C ALA A 371 4.18 19.49 8.84
N LEU A 372 3.74 18.74 7.82
CA LEU A 372 4.61 17.79 7.12
C LEU A 372 5.61 18.51 6.22
N GLU A 373 5.22 19.59 5.56
CA GLU A 373 6.12 20.42 4.74
C GLU A 373 7.26 21.02 5.58
N GLU A 374 6.98 21.47 6.82
CA GLU A 374 8.01 21.96 7.75
C GLU A 374 9.02 20.88 8.16
N LEU A 375 8.61 19.61 8.15
CA LEU A 375 9.46 18.46 8.48
C LEU A 375 10.22 17.91 7.28
N MET A 376 9.90 18.35 6.06
CA MET A 376 10.64 17.92 4.87
C MET A 376 12.08 18.42 4.98
N PRO A 377 13.08 17.55 4.74
CA PRO A 377 14.46 18.01 4.69
C PRO A 377 14.58 19.06 3.57
N ALA A 378 15.28 20.16 3.86
CA ALA A 378 15.57 21.18 2.86
C ALA A 378 16.14 20.48 1.61
N SER A 379 15.49 20.67 0.46
CA SER A 379 15.95 20.09 -0.79
C SER A 379 17.43 20.45 -0.94
N SER A 380 18.29 19.45 -1.11
CA SER A 380 19.71 19.66 -1.40
C SER A 380 19.87 20.19 -2.83
N SER A 381 19.24 21.31 -3.16
CA SER A 381 19.51 22.14 -4.33
C SER A 381 20.58 23.14 -3.93
N GLY A 382 21.83 22.72 -4.05
CA GLY A 382 22.98 23.51 -3.67
C GLY A 382 24.25 22.96 -4.32
N ALA A 383 24.26 22.87 -5.65
CA ALA A 383 25.50 22.91 -6.38
C ALA A 383 26.22 24.21 -5.98
N ARG A 384 27.16 24.12 -5.05
CA ARG A 384 28.17 25.16 -4.89
C ARG A 384 28.96 25.18 -6.19
N SER A 385 28.65 26.16 -7.03
CA SER A 385 29.58 26.67 -8.03
C SER A 385 30.88 26.99 -7.29
N LEU A 386 31.84 26.08 -7.35
CA LEU A 386 33.23 26.43 -7.08
C LEU A 386 33.65 27.34 -8.22
N GLY A 387 33.50 28.64 -7.97
CA GLY A 387 34.00 29.70 -8.82
C GLY A 387 35.50 29.50 -9.00
N PHE A 388 35.90 29.30 -10.24
CA PHE A 388 37.28 29.54 -10.68
C PHE A 388 37.61 31.01 -10.35
N SER A 389 38.38 31.25 -9.29
CA SER A 389 39.09 32.51 -9.12
C SER A 389 40.49 32.33 -9.67
N ARG A 390 40.79 33.08 -10.73
CA ARG A 390 42.11 33.24 -11.32
C ARG A 390 43.00 34.09 -10.39
N ALA A 391 44.22 33.58 -10.18
CA ALA A 391 45.51 34.29 -10.17
C ALA A 391 45.79 35.26 -8.98
N PRO A 392 47.03 35.77 -8.80
CA PRO A 392 48.09 35.99 -9.79
C PRO A 392 48.96 34.76 -10.12
#